data_AF-A0A3D0WX89-F1
#
_entry.id   AF-A0A3D0WX89-F1
#
_cell.length_a   1.000
_cell.length_b   1.000
_cell.length_c   1.000
_cell.angle_alpha   90.00
_cell.angle_beta   90.00
_cell.angle_gamma   90.00
#
_symmetry.space_group_name_H-M   'P 1'
#
loop_
_entity.id
_entity.type
_entity.pdbx_description
1 polymer ?
#
loop_
_entity_poly.entity_id
_entity_poly.type
_entity_poly.pdbx_seq_one_letter_code
_entity_poly.pdbx_strand_id
1 'polypeptide(L)'
;MAEILKAILIGIIEGITEWLPISSTGHMILAERFLHWDMPPAFVEMFRVVIQLGAIMAVVVLYWNKLFPFSFGKRPHVKKETGAVWLKILAACLPAAVIGLLFDDEINALFYNPLTVSITLIVYGVLFIIVENRNKYRTVKIKDVPHITYKTALQIGIFQVLSLIPGTS
;
A
#
# COMPACT_ATOMS: atom_id res chain seq x y z
N MET A 1 1.17 27.58 -13.17
CA MET A 1 1.74 26.61 -14.14
C MET A 1 2.79 25.71 -13.49
N ALA A 2 3.79 26.27 -12.78
CA ALA A 2 4.81 25.47 -12.10
C ALA A 2 4.24 24.47 -11.07
N GLU A 3 3.28 24.88 -10.23
CA GLU A 3 2.65 23.99 -9.24
C GLU A 3 1.88 22.83 -9.87
N ILE A 4 1.24 23.04 -11.03
CA ILE A 4 0.55 21.97 -11.76
C ILE A 4 1.55 20.95 -12.28
N LEU A 5 2.71 21.41 -12.80
CA LEU A 5 3.76 20.51 -13.24
C LEU A 5 4.34 19.70 -12.07
N LYS A 6 4.57 20.34 -10.92
CA LYS A 6 4.99 19.64 -9.68
C LYS A 6 3.96 18.59 -9.27
N ALA A 7 2.66 18.95 -9.27
CA ALA A 7 1.58 18.02 -8.95
C ALA A 7 1.50 16.83 -9.93
N ILE A 8 1.69 17.06 -11.23
CA ILE A 8 1.76 15.98 -12.23
C ILE A 8 2.95 15.05 -11.96
N LEU A 9 4.15 15.60 -11.75
CA LEU A 9 5.35 14.81 -11.49
C LEU A 9 5.20 13.96 -10.23
N ILE A 10 4.71 14.58 -9.14
CA ILE A 10 4.47 13.92 -7.88
C ILE A 10 3.37 12.85 -8.01
N GLY A 11 2.30 13.13 -8.74
CA GLY A 11 1.25 12.14 -9.02
C GLY A 11 1.76 10.94 -9.83
N ILE A 12 2.69 11.16 -10.77
CA ILE A 12 3.35 10.07 -11.52
C ILE A 12 4.22 9.23 -10.58
N ILE A 13 5.01 9.87 -9.72
CA ILE A 13 5.87 9.19 -8.75
C ILE A 13 5.02 8.32 -7.84
N GLU A 14 3.98 8.89 -7.23
CA GLU A 14 3.04 8.19 -6.37
C GLU A 14 2.39 7.00 -7.10
N GLY A 15 1.79 7.25 -8.26
CA GLY A 15 1.07 6.21 -9.01
C GLY A 15 1.94 5.03 -9.44
N ILE A 16 3.24 5.25 -9.69
CA ILE A 16 4.21 4.19 -9.98
C ILE A 16 4.63 3.50 -8.68
N THR A 17 5.01 4.26 -7.66
CA THR A 17 5.73 3.73 -6.49
C THR A 17 4.81 3.11 -5.44
N GLU A 18 3.51 3.42 -5.43
CA GLU A 18 2.57 2.90 -4.43
C GLU A 18 2.28 1.40 -4.59
N TRP A 19 2.32 0.88 -5.82
CA TRP A 19 2.01 -0.53 -6.10
C TRP A 19 3.24 -1.39 -6.34
N LEU A 20 4.41 -0.76 -6.50
CA LEU A 20 5.69 -1.46 -6.58
C LEU A 20 6.30 -1.56 -5.17
N PRO A 21 7.02 -2.66 -4.86
CA PRO A 21 7.66 -2.85 -3.55
C PRO A 21 8.93 -1.99 -3.41
N ILE A 22 8.79 -0.66 -3.52
CA ILE A 22 9.89 0.32 -3.57
C ILE A 22 9.64 1.59 -2.73
N SER A 23 8.56 1.64 -1.95
CA SER A 23 8.15 2.73 -1.05
C SER A 23 7.89 4.09 -1.74
N SER A 24 6.61 4.43 -1.87
CA SER A 24 6.16 5.75 -2.29
C SER A 24 6.62 6.87 -1.36
N THR A 25 6.54 6.65 -0.05
CA THR A 25 7.00 7.63 0.96
C THR A 25 8.46 8.05 0.76
N GLY A 26 9.36 7.09 0.51
CA GLY A 26 10.76 7.40 0.27
C GLY A 26 11.00 8.22 -1.01
N HIS A 27 10.33 7.85 -2.10
CA HIS A 27 10.41 8.57 -3.37
C HIS A 27 9.83 9.98 -3.26
N MET A 28 8.74 10.15 -2.51
CA MET A 28 8.12 11.44 -2.24
C MET A 28 9.04 12.40 -1.48
N ILE A 29 9.63 11.93 -0.37
CA ILE A 29 10.59 12.72 0.43
C ILE A 29 11.78 13.17 -0.43
N LEU A 30 12.29 12.29 -1.30
CA LEU A 30 13.39 12.62 -2.20
C LEU A 30 12.97 13.63 -3.27
N ALA A 31 11.82 13.43 -3.91
CA ALA A 31 11.33 14.29 -4.98
C ALA A 31 11.10 15.73 -4.48
N GLU A 32 10.51 15.89 -3.30
CA GLU A 32 10.20 17.20 -2.72
C GLU A 32 11.44 17.95 -2.23
N ARG A 33 12.56 17.27 -2.02
CA ARG A 33 13.85 17.93 -1.78
C ARG A 33 14.34 18.72 -3.00
N PHE A 34 13.89 18.34 -4.19
CA PHE A 34 14.16 19.07 -5.44
C PHE A 34 12.96 19.96 -5.82
N LEU A 35 11.74 19.50 -5.56
CA LEU A 35 10.49 20.18 -5.85
C LEU A 35 9.97 20.91 -4.61
N HIS A 36 10.45 22.13 -4.39
CA HIS A 36 9.99 22.98 -3.30
C HIS A 36 8.58 23.50 -3.60
N TRP A 37 7.62 23.22 -2.72
CA TRP A 37 6.25 23.73 -2.83
C TRP A 37 6.17 25.18 -2.36
N ASP A 38 5.46 26.02 -3.12
CA ASP A 38 5.12 27.39 -2.72
C ASP A 38 3.70 27.42 -2.12
N MET A 39 3.49 26.58 -1.12
CA MET A 39 2.19 26.32 -0.50
C MET A 39 2.35 26.13 1.01
N PRO A 40 1.30 26.40 1.81
CA PRO A 40 1.32 26.12 3.23
C PRO A 40 1.62 24.64 3.51
N PRO A 41 2.39 24.30 4.57
CA PRO A 41 2.71 22.92 4.90
C PRO A 41 1.49 22.01 5.01
N ALA A 42 0.41 22.51 5.62
CA ALA A 42 -0.86 21.77 5.75
C ALA A 42 -1.49 21.42 4.39
N PHE A 43 -1.34 22.27 3.37
CA PHE A 43 -1.82 21.97 2.03
C PHE A 43 -0.99 20.86 1.37
N VAL A 44 0.35 20.92 1.52
CA VAL A 44 1.26 19.90 0.97
C VAL A 44 0.99 18.54 1.63
N GLU A 45 0.80 18.52 2.94
CA GLU A 45 0.45 17.31 3.68
C GLU A 45 -0.88 16.71 3.22
N MET A 46 -1.94 17.54 3.12
CA MET A 46 -3.22 17.12 2.55
C MET A 46 -3.06 16.60 1.12
N PHE A 47 -2.24 17.26 0.30
CA PHE A 47 -2.03 16.87 -1.10
C PHE A 47 -1.43 15.47 -1.20
N ARG A 48 -0.44 15.13 -0.36
CA ARG A 48 0.15 13.78 -0.30
C ARG A 48 -0.88 12.69 0.01
N VAL A 49 -1.82 12.97 0.90
CA VAL A 49 -2.90 12.02 1.24
C VAL A 49 -3.91 11.91 0.07
N VAL A 50 -4.22 13.02 -0.60
CA VAL A 50 -5.20 13.03 -1.69
C VAL A 50 -4.68 12.33 -2.95
N ILE A 51 -3.38 12.45 -3.28
CA ILE A 51 -2.84 11.76 -4.47
C ILE A 51 -2.84 10.23 -4.32
N GLN A 52 -2.67 9.70 -3.10
CA GLN A 52 -2.80 8.27 -2.80
C GLN A 52 -4.20 7.75 -3.14
N LEU A 53 -5.24 8.57 -2.97
CA LEU A 53 -6.60 8.20 -3.40
C LEU A 53 -6.63 7.90 -4.91
N GLY A 54 -5.88 8.64 -5.72
CA GLY A 54 -5.75 8.36 -7.15
C GLY A 54 -5.16 6.98 -7.43
N ALA A 55 -4.11 6.59 -6.70
CA ALA A 55 -3.52 5.27 -6.78
C ALA A 55 -4.54 4.18 -6.36
N ILE A 56 -5.24 4.37 -5.23
CA ILE A 56 -6.29 3.45 -4.74
C ILE A 56 -7.39 3.27 -5.78
N MET A 57 -7.85 4.37 -6.39
CA MET A 57 -8.88 4.34 -7.41
C MET A 57 -8.45 3.55 -8.65
N ALA A 58 -7.16 3.54 -9.01
CA ALA A 58 -6.66 2.72 -10.10
C ALA A 58 -6.88 1.21 -9.82
N VAL A 59 -6.64 0.76 -8.59
CA VAL A 59 -6.91 -0.64 -8.16
C VAL A 59 -8.40 -0.95 -8.13
N VAL A 60 -9.22 -0.02 -7.64
CA VAL A 60 -10.69 -0.17 -7.64
C VAL A 60 -11.22 -0.35 -9.05
N VAL A 61 -10.76 0.45 -10.01
CA VAL A 61 -11.16 0.36 -11.43
C VAL A 61 -10.63 -0.93 -12.06
N LEU A 62 -9.35 -1.24 -11.88
CA LEU A 62 -8.71 -2.44 -12.45
C LEU A 62 -9.37 -3.73 -11.98
N TYR A 63 -9.75 -3.80 -10.70
CA TYR A 63 -10.36 -4.97 -10.08
C TYR A 63 -11.85 -4.82 -9.82
N TRP A 64 -12.53 -3.87 -10.47
CA TRP A 64 -13.95 -3.56 -10.27
C TRP A 64 -14.81 -4.82 -10.25
N ASN A 65 -14.67 -5.69 -11.25
CA ASN A 65 -15.48 -6.91 -11.36
C ASN A 65 -15.18 -7.98 -10.29
N LYS A 66 -14.00 -7.95 -9.67
CA LYS A 66 -13.60 -8.86 -8.59
C LYS A 66 -14.01 -8.33 -7.22
N LEU A 67 -13.90 -7.01 -7.01
CA LEU A 67 -14.21 -6.34 -5.74
C LEU A 67 -15.70 -6.04 -5.60
N PHE A 68 -16.41 -5.84 -6.70
CA PHE A 68 -17.83 -5.50 -6.68
C PHE A 68 -18.71 -6.77 -6.61
N PRO A 69 -19.43 -7.00 -5.48
CA PRO A 69 -20.13 -8.26 -5.25
C PRO A 69 -21.48 -8.34 -5.97
N PHE A 70 -22.01 -7.22 -6.46
CA PHE A 70 -23.32 -7.16 -7.09
C PHE A 70 -23.19 -7.38 -8.60
N SER A 71 -23.92 -8.37 -9.12
CA SER A 71 -24.12 -8.50 -10.56
C SER A 71 -25.52 -8.01 -10.90
N PHE A 72 -25.62 -6.99 -11.75
CA PHE A 72 -26.90 -6.40 -12.19
C PHE A 72 -27.35 -6.89 -13.58
N GLY A 73 -26.87 -8.06 -14.00
CA GLY A 73 -27.28 -8.66 -15.28
C GLY A 73 -28.72 -9.17 -15.27
N LYS A 74 -29.08 -9.94 -16.31
CA LYS A 74 -30.44 -10.51 -16.50
C LYS A 74 -30.99 -11.31 -15.30
N ARG A 75 -30.11 -11.82 -14.43
CA ARG A 75 -30.45 -12.41 -13.14
C ARG A 75 -29.56 -11.79 -12.07
N PRO A 76 -30.06 -10.77 -11.36
CA PRO A 76 -29.31 -10.11 -10.31
C PRO A 76 -28.94 -11.12 -9.21
N HIS A 77 -27.67 -11.15 -8.83
CA HIS A 77 -27.20 -12.01 -7.74
C HIS A 77 -25.99 -11.39 -7.05
N VAL A 78 -25.81 -11.76 -5.78
CA VAL A 78 -24.68 -11.36 -4.95
C VAL A 78 -23.63 -12.47 -4.98
N LYS A 79 -22.40 -12.13 -5.40
CA LYS A 79 -21.26 -13.04 -5.43
C LYS A 79 -20.77 -13.30 -4.00
N LYS A 80 -21.19 -14.42 -3.40
CA LYS A 80 -20.77 -14.84 -2.06
C LYS A 80 -19.24 -14.93 -1.92
N GLU A 81 -18.54 -15.33 -2.99
CA GLU A 81 -17.09 -15.39 -3.04
C GLU A 81 -16.44 -14.00 -2.85
N THR A 82 -16.97 -12.96 -3.49
CA THR A 82 -16.49 -11.58 -3.31
C THR A 82 -16.71 -11.11 -1.86
N GLY A 83 -17.86 -11.43 -1.26
CA GLY A 83 -18.10 -11.15 0.16
C GLY A 83 -17.11 -11.85 1.09
N ALA A 84 -16.75 -13.11 0.80
CA ALA A 84 -15.73 -13.82 1.54
C ALA A 84 -14.33 -13.20 1.37
N VAL A 85 -14.01 -12.66 0.20
CA VAL A 85 -12.77 -11.90 -0.01
C VAL A 85 -12.75 -10.63 0.85
N TRP A 86 -13.86 -9.89 0.95
CA TRP A 86 -13.94 -8.70 1.81
C TRP A 86 -13.68 -9.05 3.28
N LEU A 87 -14.28 -10.12 3.80
CA LEU A 87 -14.03 -10.56 5.17
C LEU A 87 -12.57 -10.94 5.41
N LYS A 88 -11.89 -11.54 4.43
CA LYS A 88 -10.46 -11.86 4.51
C LYS A 88 -9.60 -10.60 4.46
N ILE A 89 -9.95 -9.61 3.64
CA ILE A 89 -9.28 -8.30 3.62
C ILE A 89 -9.41 -7.63 4.99
N LEU A 90 -10.62 -7.58 5.57
CA LEU A 90 -10.82 -7.03 6.91
C LEU A 90 -9.98 -7.75 7.97
N ALA A 91 -9.91 -9.09 7.90
CA ALA A 91 -9.06 -9.88 8.80
C ALA A 91 -7.57 -9.60 8.61
N ALA A 92 -7.12 -9.35 7.37
CA ALA A 92 -5.73 -8.96 7.08
C ALA A 92 -5.42 -7.52 7.52
N CYS A 93 -6.36 -6.59 7.41
CA CYS A 93 -6.15 -5.22 7.85
C CYS A 93 -6.14 -5.09 9.38
N LEU A 94 -6.79 -6.01 10.10
CA LEU A 94 -7.01 -5.90 11.55
C LEU A 94 -5.72 -5.70 12.37
N PRO A 95 -4.64 -6.48 12.19
CA PRO A 95 -3.43 -6.29 13.01
C PRO A 95 -2.79 -4.92 12.79
N ALA A 96 -2.63 -4.50 11.53
CA ALA A 96 -2.05 -3.20 11.20
C ALA A 96 -2.95 -2.04 11.67
N ALA A 97 -4.27 -2.16 11.55
CA ALA A 97 -5.21 -1.16 12.03
C ALA A 97 -5.16 -1.02 13.56
N VAL A 98 -5.11 -2.13 14.29
CA VAL A 98 -5.01 -2.10 15.77
C VAL A 98 -3.70 -1.44 16.22
N ILE A 99 -2.57 -1.84 15.63
CA ILE A 99 -1.27 -1.26 16.02
C ILE A 99 -1.17 0.20 15.56
N GLY A 100 -1.59 0.51 14.33
CA GLY A 100 -1.59 1.87 13.80
C GLY A 100 -2.43 2.80 14.67
N LEU A 101 -3.69 2.45 14.96
CA LEU A 101 -4.57 3.32 15.76
C LEU A 101 -4.07 3.53 17.21
N LEU A 102 -3.30 2.60 17.77
CA LEU A 102 -2.81 2.69 19.14
C LEU A 102 -1.44 3.37 19.26
N PHE A 103 -0.62 3.36 18.20
CA PHE A 103 0.79 3.74 18.26
C PHE A 103 1.26 4.63 17.11
N ASP A 104 0.35 5.22 16.31
CA ASP A 104 0.71 6.04 15.14
C ASP A 104 1.66 7.19 15.51
N ASP A 105 1.33 7.93 16.58
CA ASP A 105 2.12 9.08 17.03
C ASP A 105 3.54 8.67 17.45
N GLU A 106 3.68 7.57 18.22
CA GLU A 106 4.98 7.05 18.65
C GLU A 106 5.80 6.50 17.49
N ILE A 107 5.16 5.77 16.57
CA ILE A 107 5.82 5.22 15.37
C ILE A 107 6.33 6.37 14.50
N ASN A 108 5.53 7.39 14.26
CA ASN A 108 5.93 8.55 13.47
C ASN A 108 7.07 9.31 14.16
N ALA A 109 6.99 9.55 15.46
CA ALA A 109 8.04 10.24 16.21
C ALA A 109 9.40 9.51 16.17
N LEU A 110 9.40 8.17 16.17
CA LEU A 110 10.63 7.37 16.18
C LEU A 110 11.18 7.10 14.78
N PHE A 111 10.30 6.83 13.81
CA PHE A 111 10.69 6.23 12.53
C PHE A 111 10.47 7.14 11.31
N TYR A 112 9.73 8.25 11.44
CA TYR A 112 9.53 9.18 10.33
C TYR A 112 10.75 10.10 10.13
N ASN A 113 11.86 9.52 9.68
CA ASN A 113 13.07 10.26 9.35
C ASN A 113 13.81 9.63 8.14
N PRO A 114 14.61 10.43 7.40
CA PRO A 114 15.27 9.95 6.18
C PRO A 114 16.21 8.76 6.40
N LEU A 115 16.86 8.67 7.57
CA LEU A 115 17.78 7.59 7.88
C LEU A 115 17.03 6.26 7.99
N THR A 116 15.92 6.24 8.73
CA THR A 116 15.07 5.06 8.89
C THR A 116 14.55 4.60 7.54
N VAL A 117 13.96 5.51 6.74
CA VAL A 117 13.46 5.19 5.40
C VAL A 117 14.55 4.56 4.52
N SER A 118 15.76 5.12 4.53
CA SER A 118 16.88 4.62 3.73
C SER A 118 17.32 3.22 4.17
N ILE A 119 17.42 2.97 5.47
CA ILE A 119 17.78 1.66 6.03
C ILE A 119 16.72 0.63 5.67
N THR A 120 15.44 0.97 5.88
CA THR A 120 14.32 0.07 5.61
C THR A 120 14.28 -0.34 4.14
N LEU A 121 14.47 0.60 3.19
CA LEU A 121 14.56 0.29 1.76
C LEU A 121 15.66 -0.74 1.43
N ILE A 122 16.84 -0.59 2.03
CA ILE A 122 17.95 -1.55 1.83
C ILE A 122 17.59 -2.91 2.41
N VAL A 123 17.10 -2.92 3.66
CA VAL A 123 16.75 -4.17 4.37
C VAL A 123 15.67 -4.94 3.60
N TYR A 124 14.58 -4.27 3.19
CA TYR A 124 13.51 -4.92 2.45
C TYR A 124 13.94 -5.38 1.06
N GLY A 125 14.75 -4.58 0.34
CA GLY A 125 15.35 -5.01 -0.92
C GLY A 125 16.16 -6.31 -0.77
N VAL A 126 17.00 -6.41 0.27
CA VAL A 126 17.74 -7.63 0.59
C VAL A 126 16.79 -8.78 0.97
N LEU A 127 15.77 -8.52 1.79
CA LEU A 127 14.78 -9.53 2.17
C LEU A 127 14.02 -10.08 0.96
N PHE A 128 13.64 -9.24 0.00
CA PHE A 128 13.00 -9.72 -1.24
C PHE A 128 13.92 -10.62 -2.05
N ILE A 129 15.19 -10.25 -2.22
CA ILE A 129 16.17 -11.10 -2.91
C ILE A 129 16.29 -12.46 -2.21
N ILE A 130 16.35 -12.48 -0.87
CA ILE A 130 16.42 -13.73 -0.10
C ILE A 130 15.14 -14.55 -0.29
N VAL A 131 13.97 -13.93 -0.18
CA VAL A 131 12.67 -14.60 -0.30
C VAL A 131 12.46 -15.16 -1.70
N GLU A 132 12.80 -14.40 -2.74
CA GLU A 132 12.70 -14.82 -4.14
C GLU A 132 13.64 -16.00 -4.42
N ASN A 133 14.91 -15.89 -4.03
CA ASN A 133 15.88 -16.96 -4.19
C ASN A 133 15.48 -18.24 -3.45
N ARG A 134 14.97 -18.12 -2.22
CA ARG A 134 14.50 -19.26 -1.42
C ARG A 134 13.26 -19.93 -2.04
N ASN A 135 12.42 -19.17 -2.71
CA ASN A 135 11.18 -19.67 -3.31
C ASN A 135 11.31 -20.10 -4.77
N LYS A 136 12.47 -19.89 -5.42
CA LYS A 136 12.74 -20.18 -6.85
C LYS A 136 12.28 -21.58 -7.31
N TYR A 137 12.41 -22.60 -6.47
CA TYR A 137 12.05 -23.99 -6.79
C TYR A 137 10.84 -24.51 -5.99
N ARG A 138 10.16 -23.63 -5.23
CA ARG A 138 9.00 -24.02 -4.44
C ARG A 138 7.73 -24.02 -5.29
N THR A 139 6.87 -25.01 -5.06
CA THR A 139 5.55 -25.04 -5.67
C THR A 139 4.61 -24.05 -4.98
N VAL A 140 3.93 -23.23 -5.78
CA VAL A 140 2.95 -22.26 -5.28
C VAL A 140 1.73 -23.00 -4.74
N LYS A 141 1.43 -22.80 -3.45
CA LYS A 141 0.31 -23.47 -2.77
C LYS A 141 -1.05 -22.79 -3.02
N ILE A 142 -1.07 -21.48 -3.17
CA ILE A 142 -2.29 -20.67 -3.34
C ILE A 142 -2.11 -19.85 -4.62
N LYS A 143 -2.94 -20.11 -5.63
CA LYS A 143 -2.81 -19.48 -6.96
C LYS A 143 -3.73 -18.27 -7.14
N ASP A 144 -4.83 -18.21 -6.39
CA ASP A 144 -5.84 -17.18 -6.53
C ASP A 144 -6.31 -16.65 -5.16
N VAL A 145 -6.73 -15.38 -5.14
CA VAL A 145 -7.23 -14.67 -3.96
C VAL A 145 -8.38 -15.40 -3.25
N PRO A 146 -9.39 -15.98 -3.95
CA PRO A 146 -10.47 -16.70 -3.27
C PRO A 146 -9.99 -17.91 -2.44
N HIS A 147 -8.86 -18.51 -2.81
CA HIS A 147 -8.27 -19.67 -2.13
C HIS A 147 -7.43 -19.30 -0.90
N ILE A 148 -7.22 -18.01 -0.63
CA ILE A 148 -6.57 -17.55 0.60
C ILE A 148 -7.43 -17.96 1.80
N THR A 149 -6.84 -18.65 2.77
CA THR A 149 -7.54 -19.01 4.01
C THR A 149 -7.54 -17.83 4.99
N TYR A 150 -8.48 -17.77 5.94
CA TYR A 150 -8.44 -16.74 7.01
C TYR A 150 -7.14 -16.76 7.81
N LYS A 151 -6.57 -17.96 8.03
CA LYS A 151 -5.24 -18.10 8.67
C LYS A 151 -4.16 -17.39 7.87
N THR A 152 -4.13 -17.60 6.55
CA THR A 152 -3.18 -16.94 5.66
C THR A 152 -3.43 -15.43 5.58
N ALA A 153 -4.68 -14.99 5.52
CA ALA A 153 -5.03 -13.57 5.52
C ALA A 153 -4.53 -12.87 6.80
N LEU A 154 -4.73 -13.48 7.97
CA LEU A 154 -4.23 -12.93 9.23
C LEU A 154 -2.70 -12.92 9.29
N GLN A 155 -2.03 -13.96 8.75
CA GLN A 155 -0.57 -13.97 8.64
C GLN A 155 -0.08 -12.81 7.77
N ILE A 156 -0.71 -12.56 6.62
CA ILE A 156 -0.41 -11.39 5.78
C ILE A 156 -0.60 -10.11 6.58
N GLY A 157 -1.69 -9.99 7.34
CA GLY A 157 -1.94 -8.84 8.21
C GLY A 157 -0.89 -8.60 9.29
N ILE A 158 -0.35 -9.66 9.90
CA ILE A 158 0.76 -9.56 10.85
C ILE A 158 2.02 -9.03 10.16
N PHE A 159 2.33 -9.51 8.95
CA PHE A 159 3.44 -8.94 8.16
C PHE A 159 3.16 -7.48 7.75
N GLN A 160 1.90 -7.12 7.50
CA GLN A 160 1.50 -5.76 7.18
C GLN A 160 1.73 -4.78 8.34
N VAL A 161 1.81 -5.24 9.60
CA VAL A 161 2.22 -4.36 10.73
C VAL A 161 3.60 -3.74 10.47
N LEU A 162 4.48 -4.44 9.75
CA LEU A 162 5.79 -3.89 9.42
C LEU A 162 5.70 -2.68 8.49
N SER A 163 4.62 -2.55 7.70
CA SER A 163 4.41 -1.41 6.81
C SER A 163 4.15 -0.10 7.55
N LEU A 164 3.90 -0.16 8.87
CA LEU A 164 3.79 1.03 9.72
C LEU A 164 5.15 1.75 9.86
N ILE A 165 6.27 1.06 9.64
CA ILE A 165 7.60 1.68 9.63
C ILE A 165 7.81 2.36 8.26
N PRO A 166 8.01 3.69 8.21
CA PRO A 166 8.26 4.41 6.96
C PRO A 166 9.43 3.83 6.15
N GLY A 167 9.23 3.72 4.84
CA GLY A 167 10.19 3.10 3.93
C GLY A 167 9.99 1.59 3.73
N THR A 168 9.08 0.96 4.48
CA THR A 168 8.71 -0.44 4.28
C THR A 168 7.80 -0.57 3.07
N SER A 169 8.20 -1.39 2.11
CA SER A 169 7.43 -1.70 0.90
C SER A 169 7.91 -3.00 0.30
#